data_AF-A0A437UUL1-F1
#
_entry.id   AF-A0A437UUL1-F1
#
_cell.length_a   1.000
_cell.length_b   1.000
_cell.length_c   1.000
_cell.angle_alpha   90.00
_cell.angle_beta   90.00
_cell.angle_gamma   90.00
#
_symmetry.space_group_name_H-M   'P 1'
#
loop_
_entity.id
_entity.type
_entity.pdbx_description
1 polymer ?
#
loop_
_entity_poly.entity_id
_entity_poly.type
_entity_poly.pdbx_seq_one_letter_code
_entity_poly.pdbx_strand_id
1 'polypeptide(L)'
;MPSWNIHCAHAEKLLADHGAAALGIRDENAFLFGNYVPDIYVGYLVDPISCWIDYKDTHLARKAYIPLPDCQRFRRRYVEPYTDPPELVLGAWCHLMCDRIYNARVRAHIKSVGVRPGEITRIGKQRDFDAFGHTLSISRRVEATSELIAQAASFPQYAICEEDVRAAVDAANGFVGENQDHFLEELPTLALLTPEFFAEAFAAADRACSEGLLGLAARMWARKPPEPTRGAAHGG
;
A
#
# COMPACT_ATOMS: atom_id res chain seq x y z
N MET A 1 3.71 -12.07 3.34
CA MET A 1 3.73 -10.80 2.60
C MET A 1 4.67 -9.88 3.36
N PRO A 2 5.08 -8.71 2.85
CA PRO A 2 5.56 -7.65 3.73
C PRO A 2 4.57 -7.42 4.89
N SER A 3 5.08 -7.01 6.05
CA SER A 3 4.23 -6.65 7.20
C SER A 3 3.54 -5.31 6.94
N TRP A 4 2.44 -5.04 7.64
CA TRP A 4 1.72 -3.77 7.48
C TRP A 4 2.60 -2.56 7.81
N ASN A 5 3.54 -2.67 8.77
CA ASN A 5 4.50 -1.60 9.09
C ASN A 5 5.31 -1.17 7.86
N ILE A 6 5.68 -2.12 6.98
CA ILE A 6 6.39 -1.81 5.73
C ILE A 6 5.49 -1.05 4.76
N HIS A 7 4.21 -1.42 4.64
CA HIS A 7 3.26 -0.68 3.81
C HIS A 7 3.02 0.74 4.33
N CYS A 8 2.85 0.90 5.63
CA CYS A 8 2.73 2.20 6.28
C CYS A 8 3.96 3.07 5.99
N ALA A 9 5.15 2.52 6.18
CA ALA A 9 6.39 3.23 5.94
C ALA A 9 6.54 3.70 4.49
N HIS A 10 6.17 2.88 3.51
CA HIS A 10 6.15 3.31 2.09
C HIS A 10 5.16 4.46 1.87
N ALA A 11 3.95 4.35 2.40
CA ALA A 11 2.93 5.38 2.23
C ALA A 11 3.32 6.71 2.89
N GLU A 12 3.84 6.67 4.13
CA GLU A 12 4.32 7.85 4.84
C GLU A 12 5.53 8.48 4.16
N LYS A 13 6.49 7.66 3.70
CA LYS A 13 7.67 8.13 2.99
C LYS A 13 7.32 8.84 1.69
N LEU A 14 6.39 8.29 0.89
CA LEU A 14 5.92 8.93 -0.34
C LEU A 14 5.38 10.34 -0.06
N LEU A 15 4.54 10.47 0.97
CA LEU A 15 3.96 11.75 1.37
C LEU A 15 5.03 12.73 1.91
N ALA A 16 6.01 12.23 2.67
CA ALA A 16 7.08 13.05 3.23
C ALA A 16 8.06 13.55 2.16
N ASP A 17 8.47 12.69 1.23
CA ASP A 17 9.51 13.00 0.24
C ASP A 17 8.99 13.87 -0.91
N HIS A 18 7.73 13.68 -1.32
CA HIS A 18 7.16 14.36 -2.48
C HIS A 18 6.09 15.39 -2.13
N GLY A 19 5.40 15.22 -1.00
CA GLY A 19 4.18 15.96 -0.68
C GLY A 19 2.96 15.43 -1.44
N ALA A 20 1.81 15.41 -0.76
CA ALA A 20 0.55 14.87 -1.31
C ALA A 20 0.16 15.52 -2.64
N ALA A 21 0.26 16.86 -2.72
CA ALA A 21 -0.09 17.61 -3.92
C ALA A 21 0.73 17.17 -5.15
N ALA A 22 2.04 16.93 -5.00
CA ALA A 22 2.89 16.51 -6.10
C ALA A 22 2.55 15.11 -6.61
N LEU A 23 2.04 14.25 -5.72
CA LEU A 23 1.57 12.91 -6.04
C LEU A 23 0.13 12.89 -6.57
N GLY A 24 -0.54 14.05 -6.65
CA GLY A 24 -1.94 14.14 -7.05
C GLY A 24 -2.92 13.66 -5.98
N ILE A 25 -2.50 13.59 -4.72
CA ILE A 25 -3.29 13.15 -3.57
C ILE A 25 -3.88 14.38 -2.88
N ARG A 26 -5.21 14.39 -2.68
CA ARG A 26 -5.88 15.44 -1.89
C ARG A 26 -6.33 14.97 -0.51
N ASP A 27 -6.72 13.71 -0.44
CA ASP A 27 -7.14 13.05 0.79
C ASP A 27 -6.03 12.08 1.23
N GLU A 28 -5.12 12.57 2.07
CA GLU A 28 -4.04 11.77 2.62
C GLU A 28 -4.57 10.61 3.49
N ASN A 29 -5.69 10.82 4.19
CA ASN A 29 -6.31 9.80 5.03
C ASN A 29 -6.79 8.61 4.19
N ALA A 30 -7.48 8.87 3.08
CA ALA A 30 -7.91 7.83 2.15
C ALA A 30 -6.74 7.13 1.45
N PHE A 31 -5.68 7.86 1.07
CA PHE A 31 -4.49 7.26 0.48
C PHE A 31 -3.77 6.32 1.47
N LEU A 32 -3.58 6.77 2.71
CA LEU A 32 -2.99 5.95 3.77
C LEU A 32 -3.83 4.71 4.03
N PHE A 33 -5.14 4.87 4.23
CA PHE A 33 -6.05 3.73 4.47
C PHE A 33 -6.10 2.76 3.28
N GLY A 34 -5.98 3.27 2.05
CA GLY A 34 -5.91 2.46 0.84
C GLY A 34 -4.80 1.41 0.88
N ASN A 35 -3.72 1.64 1.62
CA ASN A 35 -2.63 0.68 1.77
C ASN A 35 -2.98 -0.56 2.62
N TYR A 36 -4.16 -0.62 3.24
CA TYR A 36 -4.65 -1.81 3.93
C TYR A 36 -5.76 -2.54 3.16
N VAL A 37 -6.41 -1.85 2.21
CA VAL A 37 -7.63 -2.32 1.52
C VAL A 37 -7.51 -3.72 0.92
N PRO A 38 -6.41 -4.09 0.23
CA PRO A 38 -6.29 -5.43 -0.36
C PRO A 38 -6.33 -6.58 0.66
N ASP A 39 -6.03 -6.30 1.93
CA ASP A 39 -5.93 -7.29 3.00
C ASP A 39 -7.15 -7.34 3.94
N ILE A 40 -8.05 -6.35 3.90
CA ILE A 40 -9.23 -6.29 4.79
C ILE A 40 -10.05 -7.59 4.70
N TYR A 41 -10.52 -7.94 3.49
CA TYR A 41 -11.37 -9.12 3.29
C TYR A 41 -10.62 -10.44 3.10
N VAL A 42 -9.30 -10.43 3.22
CA VAL A 42 -8.53 -11.68 3.36
C VAL A 42 -8.72 -12.25 4.77
N GLY A 43 -9.01 -11.41 5.76
CA GLY A 43 -9.34 -11.81 7.13
C GLY A 43 -8.15 -11.93 8.08
N TYR A 44 -6.99 -11.36 7.73
CA TYR A 44 -5.84 -11.28 8.63
C TYR A 44 -5.73 -9.94 9.36
N LEU A 45 -6.18 -8.86 8.72
CA LEU A 45 -6.11 -7.49 9.27
C LEU A 45 -7.21 -7.24 10.29
N VAL A 46 -8.42 -7.73 10.01
CA VAL A 46 -9.63 -7.53 10.80
C VAL A 46 -10.21 -8.89 11.12
N ASP A 47 -10.64 -9.09 12.36
CA ASP A 47 -11.38 -10.27 12.82
C ASP A 47 -12.31 -9.85 13.98
N PRO A 48 -13.64 -10.08 13.89
CA PRO A 48 -14.37 -10.68 12.78
C PRO A 48 -14.49 -9.75 11.56
N ILE A 49 -14.56 -10.33 10.35
CA ILE A 49 -14.88 -9.64 9.09
C ILE A 49 -16.31 -9.96 8.63
N SER A 50 -17.01 -8.96 8.08
CA SER A 50 -18.36 -9.17 7.55
C SER A 50 -18.40 -9.93 6.22
N CYS A 51 -17.30 -9.90 5.47
CA CYS A 51 -17.17 -10.54 4.15
C CYS A 51 -15.78 -11.18 4.00
N TRP A 52 -15.73 -12.37 3.39
CA TRP A 52 -14.47 -13.04 3.05
C TRP A 52 -14.27 -13.06 1.54
N ILE A 53 -13.08 -12.65 1.08
CA ILE A 53 -12.65 -12.69 -0.31
C ILE A 53 -11.28 -13.38 -0.37
N ASP A 54 -11.13 -14.36 -1.26
CA ASP A 54 -9.87 -15.06 -1.46
C ASP A 54 -8.76 -14.06 -1.82
N TYR A 55 -7.58 -14.23 -1.21
CA TYR A 55 -6.38 -13.42 -1.48
C TYR A 55 -6.12 -13.24 -2.98
N LYS A 56 -6.32 -14.29 -3.79
CA LYS A 56 -6.09 -14.24 -5.24
C LYS A 56 -7.00 -13.22 -5.94
N ASP A 57 -8.18 -12.99 -5.38
CA ASP A 57 -9.21 -12.13 -5.95
C ASP A 57 -9.01 -10.69 -5.48
N THR A 58 -8.62 -10.45 -4.21
CA THR A 58 -8.26 -9.10 -3.73
C THR A 58 -6.96 -8.60 -4.36
N HIS A 59 -5.97 -9.48 -4.59
CA HIS A 59 -4.66 -9.11 -5.15
C HIS A 59 -4.51 -9.33 -6.65
N LEU A 60 -5.57 -9.82 -7.32
CA LEU A 60 -5.55 -10.22 -8.74
C LEU A 60 -4.41 -11.22 -9.06
N ALA A 61 -4.02 -12.02 -8.08
CA ALA A 61 -2.86 -12.89 -8.16
C ALA A 61 -3.25 -14.28 -8.70
N ARG A 62 -2.25 -14.98 -9.26
CA ARG A 62 -2.40 -16.42 -9.55
C ARG A 62 -2.00 -17.24 -8.34
N LYS A 63 -2.67 -18.39 -8.15
CA LYS A 63 -2.33 -19.36 -7.11
C LYS A 63 -0.86 -19.80 -7.25
N ALA A 64 -0.09 -19.55 -6.21
CA ALA A 64 1.30 -19.96 -6.08
C ALA A 64 1.68 -19.94 -4.59
N TYR A 65 2.78 -20.60 -4.22
CA TYR A 65 3.24 -20.65 -2.83
C TYR A 65 3.56 -19.26 -2.25
N ILE A 66 4.20 -18.39 -3.04
CA ILE A 66 4.32 -16.95 -2.76
C ILE A 66 3.62 -16.25 -3.91
N PRO A 67 2.34 -15.87 -3.83
CA PRO A 67 1.63 -15.25 -4.95
C PRO A 67 2.29 -13.93 -5.38
N LEU A 68 2.11 -13.54 -6.65
CA LEU A 68 2.54 -12.23 -7.15
C LEU A 68 1.29 -11.42 -7.50
N PRO A 69 0.97 -10.36 -6.74
CA PRO A 69 -0.12 -9.47 -7.10
C PRO A 69 0.08 -8.86 -8.48
N ASP A 70 -1.03 -8.69 -9.20
CA ASP A 70 -1.03 -8.10 -10.54
C ASP A 70 -1.37 -6.61 -10.45
N CYS A 71 -0.45 -5.82 -9.90
CA CYS A 71 -0.59 -4.37 -9.74
C CYS A 71 -0.79 -3.65 -11.09
N GLN A 72 -0.35 -4.23 -12.21
CA GLN A 72 -0.56 -3.68 -13.55
C GLN A 72 -1.99 -3.92 -14.03
N ARG A 73 -2.54 -5.12 -13.79
CA ARG A 73 -3.95 -5.39 -14.05
C ARG A 73 -4.85 -4.54 -13.17
N PHE A 74 -4.49 -4.35 -11.89
CA PHE A 74 -5.21 -3.44 -11.00
C PHE A 74 -5.22 -2.02 -11.57
N ARG A 75 -4.04 -1.48 -11.92
CA ARG A 75 -3.90 -0.16 -12.53
C ARG A 75 -4.79 0.02 -13.75
N ARG A 76 -4.71 -0.89 -14.72
CA ARG A 76 -5.52 -0.82 -15.96
C ARG A 76 -7.02 -0.84 -15.71
N ARG A 77 -7.46 -1.57 -14.68
CA ARG A 77 -8.89 -1.79 -14.42
C ARG A 77 -9.50 -0.73 -13.50
N TYR A 78 -8.71 -0.21 -12.57
CA TYR A 78 -9.24 0.59 -11.45
C TYR A 78 -8.57 1.96 -11.30
N VAL A 79 -7.42 2.22 -11.94
CA VAL A 79 -6.77 3.53 -11.89
C VAL A 79 -6.95 4.27 -13.23
N GLU A 80 -6.53 3.65 -14.33
CA GLU A 80 -6.53 4.28 -15.67
C GLU A 80 -7.88 4.72 -16.23
N PRO A 81 -9.03 4.07 -15.89
CA PRO A 81 -10.33 4.54 -16.34
C PRO A 81 -10.74 5.90 -15.75
N TYR A 82 -10.12 6.32 -14.65
CA TYR A 82 -10.42 7.58 -14.00
C TYR A 82 -9.56 8.70 -14.57
N THR A 83 -10.18 9.82 -14.92
CA THR A 83 -9.46 11.09 -15.14
C THR A 83 -8.80 11.56 -13.85
N ASP A 84 -9.43 11.24 -12.72
CA ASP A 84 -9.04 11.63 -11.37
C ASP A 84 -9.32 10.45 -10.42
N PRO A 85 -8.34 9.54 -10.24
CA PRO A 85 -8.55 8.32 -9.46
C PRO A 85 -8.76 8.62 -7.96
N PRO A 86 -9.68 7.93 -7.27
CA PRO A 86 -9.83 8.08 -5.83
C PRO A 86 -8.54 7.71 -5.08
N GLU A 87 -8.19 8.48 -4.06
CA GLU A 87 -6.96 8.31 -3.27
C GLU A 87 -6.90 6.93 -2.59
N LEU A 88 -8.05 6.41 -2.17
CA LEU A 88 -8.19 5.03 -1.68
C LEU A 88 -7.69 3.98 -2.68
N VAL A 89 -8.00 4.17 -3.97
CA VAL A 89 -7.58 3.27 -5.04
C VAL A 89 -6.09 3.40 -5.33
N LEU A 90 -5.54 4.62 -5.23
CA LEU A 90 -4.10 4.86 -5.37
C LEU A 90 -3.31 4.20 -4.24
N GLY A 91 -3.81 4.27 -3.00
CA GLY A 91 -3.22 3.55 -1.86
C GLY A 91 -3.23 2.03 -2.06
N ALA A 92 -4.37 1.47 -2.48
CA ALA A 92 -4.47 0.04 -2.77
C ALA A 92 -3.52 -0.39 -3.91
N TRP A 93 -3.34 0.45 -4.92
CA TRP A 93 -2.38 0.18 -5.98
C TRP A 93 -0.93 0.15 -5.47
N CYS A 94 -0.55 1.06 -4.57
CA CYS A 94 0.77 1.08 -3.93
C CYS A 94 1.01 -0.16 -3.07
N HIS A 95 0.00 -0.60 -2.31
CA HIS A 95 0.05 -1.87 -1.57
C HIS A 95 0.39 -3.04 -2.50
N LEU A 96 -0.38 -3.22 -3.58
CA LEU A 96 -0.16 -4.32 -4.52
C LEU A 96 1.20 -4.25 -5.22
N MET A 97 1.72 -3.04 -5.42
CA MET A 97 3.05 -2.84 -6.00
C MET A 97 4.15 -3.24 -5.02
N CYS A 98 4.04 -2.80 -3.76
CA CYS A 98 4.91 -3.20 -2.66
C CYS A 98 4.96 -4.73 -2.57
N ASP A 99 3.81 -5.37 -2.41
CA ASP A 99 3.69 -6.82 -2.35
C ASP A 99 4.35 -7.53 -3.52
N ARG A 100 4.05 -7.07 -4.74
CA ARG A 100 4.60 -7.68 -5.96
C ARG A 100 6.12 -7.65 -5.96
N ILE A 101 6.71 -6.52 -5.57
CA ILE A 101 8.16 -6.32 -5.57
C ILE A 101 8.82 -7.18 -4.50
N TYR A 102 8.32 -7.11 -3.26
CA TYR A 102 8.85 -7.93 -2.17
C TYR A 102 8.71 -9.41 -2.48
N ASN A 103 7.53 -9.86 -2.94
CA ASN A 103 7.33 -11.28 -3.26
C ASN A 103 8.17 -11.75 -4.44
N ALA A 104 8.37 -10.93 -5.47
CA ALA A 104 9.25 -11.26 -6.59
C ALA A 104 10.70 -11.44 -6.12
N ARG A 105 11.17 -10.54 -5.25
CA ARG A 105 12.51 -10.63 -4.67
C ARG A 105 12.63 -11.82 -3.72
N VAL A 106 11.65 -12.10 -2.87
CA VAL A 106 11.65 -13.29 -2.00
C VAL A 106 11.75 -14.56 -2.85
N ARG A 107 10.97 -14.65 -3.93
CA ARG A 107 11.06 -15.79 -4.87
C ARG A 107 12.46 -15.94 -5.45
N ALA A 108 13.09 -14.84 -5.86
CA ALA A 108 14.44 -14.84 -6.40
C ALA A 108 15.47 -15.26 -5.35
N HIS A 109 15.39 -14.73 -4.14
CA HIS A 109 16.28 -15.04 -3.02
C HIS A 109 16.17 -16.50 -2.59
N ILE A 110 14.96 -17.00 -2.35
CA ILE A 110 14.74 -18.41 -1.97
C ILE A 110 15.30 -19.35 -3.04
N LYS A 111 15.15 -18.99 -4.33
CA LYS A 111 15.72 -19.76 -5.45
C LYS A 111 17.26 -19.73 -5.42
N SER A 112 17.88 -18.59 -5.12
CA SER A 112 19.36 -18.48 -5.08
C SER A 112 19.99 -19.20 -3.89
N VAL A 113 19.32 -19.23 -2.74
CA VAL A 113 19.82 -19.94 -1.54
C VAL A 113 19.42 -21.42 -1.47
N GLY A 114 18.66 -21.92 -2.45
CA GLY A 114 18.28 -23.34 -2.55
C GLY A 114 17.32 -23.84 -1.46
N VAL A 115 16.66 -22.93 -0.73
CA VAL A 115 15.71 -23.30 0.32
C VAL A 115 14.41 -23.79 -0.31
N ARG A 116 13.94 -24.98 0.08
CA ARG A 116 12.66 -25.51 -0.42
C ARG A 116 11.49 -24.77 0.23
N PRO A 117 10.48 -24.35 -0.56
CA PRO A 117 9.22 -23.84 -0.02
C PRO A 117 8.62 -24.77 1.03
N GLY A 118 8.22 -24.23 2.18
CA GLY A 118 7.66 -25.01 3.28
C GLY A 118 7.40 -24.16 4.52
N GLU A 119 6.99 -24.80 5.61
CA GLU A 119 6.56 -24.08 6.82
C GLU A 119 7.68 -23.28 7.48
N ILE A 120 8.90 -23.84 7.52
CA ILE A 120 10.09 -23.17 8.05
C ILE A 120 10.39 -21.89 7.25
N THR A 121 10.33 -21.96 5.92
CA THR A 121 10.54 -20.80 5.05
C THR A 121 9.44 -19.76 5.23
N ARG A 122 8.19 -20.20 5.44
CA ARG A 122 7.06 -19.30 5.70
C ARG A 122 7.26 -18.52 7.00
N ILE A 123 7.58 -19.23 8.08
CA ILE A 123 7.79 -18.66 9.42
C ILE A 123 9.01 -17.73 9.43
N GLY A 124 10.16 -18.19 8.92
CA GLY A 124 11.38 -17.38 8.85
C GLY A 124 11.17 -16.08 8.07
N LYS A 125 10.54 -16.19 6.89
CA LYS A 125 10.16 -15.02 6.08
C LYS A 125 9.27 -14.04 6.86
N GLN A 126 8.23 -14.53 7.53
CA GLN A 126 7.29 -13.68 8.24
C GLN A 126 7.96 -12.97 9.42
N ARG A 127 8.80 -13.69 10.17
CA ARG A 127 9.60 -13.14 11.27
C ARG A 127 10.57 -12.05 10.80
N ASP A 128 11.24 -12.27 9.66
CA ASP A 128 12.18 -11.30 9.13
C ASP A 128 11.48 -10.03 8.64
N PHE A 129 10.32 -10.15 7.99
CA PHE A 129 9.50 -9.00 7.59
C PHE A 129 8.99 -8.20 8.79
N ASP A 130 8.56 -8.91 9.83
CA ASP A 130 8.11 -8.29 11.08
C ASP A 130 9.24 -7.51 11.76
N ALA A 131 10.40 -8.15 11.94
CA ALA A 131 11.59 -7.52 12.50
C ALA A 131 12.05 -6.30 11.69
N PHE A 132 12.07 -6.39 10.35
CA PHE A 132 12.41 -5.24 9.52
C PHE A 132 11.35 -4.13 9.62
N GLY A 133 10.06 -4.50 9.65
CA GLY A 133 8.96 -3.55 9.83
C GLY A 133 9.12 -2.70 11.09
N HIS A 134 9.52 -3.31 12.20
CA HIS A 134 9.79 -2.63 13.48
C HIS A 134 11.00 -1.69 13.48
N THR A 135 11.86 -1.72 12.46
CA THR A 135 12.93 -0.72 12.28
C THR A 135 12.47 0.54 11.57
N LEU A 136 11.25 0.55 11.02
CA LEU A 136 10.71 1.66 10.25
C LEU A 136 9.93 2.58 11.19
N SER A 137 10.33 3.86 11.22
CA SER A 137 9.60 4.87 11.98
C SER A 137 8.31 5.23 11.25
N ILE A 138 7.18 4.80 11.79
CA ILE A 138 5.83 5.11 11.30
C ILE A 138 5.05 5.84 12.39
N SER A 139 4.18 6.75 11.98
CA SER A 139 3.49 7.65 12.91
C SER A 139 2.11 8.12 12.47
N ARG A 140 1.79 7.98 11.18
CA ARG A 140 0.54 8.51 10.65
C ARG A 140 -0.60 7.56 10.96
N ARG A 141 -1.64 8.13 11.55
CA ARG A 141 -2.91 7.45 11.85
C ARG A 141 -3.94 7.76 10.78
N VAL A 142 -4.94 6.89 10.67
CA VAL A 142 -6.09 7.05 9.79
C VAL A 142 -7.36 7.21 10.61
N GLU A 143 -8.36 7.86 10.05
CA GLU A 143 -9.65 8.13 10.71
C GLU A 143 -10.81 7.66 9.83
N ALA A 144 -11.83 7.06 10.46
CA ALA A 144 -13.06 6.63 9.79
C ALA A 144 -14.00 7.80 9.49
N THR A 145 -13.55 8.74 8.66
CA THR A 145 -14.35 9.89 8.21
C THR A 145 -15.47 9.47 7.28
N SER A 146 -16.50 10.30 7.13
CA SER A 146 -17.60 10.03 6.20
C SER A 146 -17.11 9.93 4.75
N GLU A 147 -16.11 10.72 4.38
CA GLU A 147 -15.45 10.68 3.07
C GLU A 147 -14.73 9.34 2.84
N LEU A 148 -13.98 8.86 3.85
CA LEU A 148 -13.30 7.56 3.77
C LEU A 148 -14.31 6.42 3.61
N ILE A 149 -15.36 6.42 4.43
CA ILE A 149 -16.43 5.41 4.38
C ILE A 149 -17.11 5.42 2.99
N ALA A 150 -17.38 6.60 2.43
CA ALA A 150 -17.98 6.72 1.10
C ALA A 150 -17.05 6.18 -0.01
N GLN A 151 -15.76 6.47 0.06
CA GLN A 151 -14.76 5.92 -0.88
C GLN A 151 -14.67 4.39 -0.75
N ALA A 152 -14.69 3.86 0.46
CA ALA A 152 -14.59 2.42 0.72
C ALA A 152 -15.83 1.66 0.26
N ALA A 153 -17.04 2.22 0.49
CA ALA A 153 -18.28 1.68 -0.05
C ALA A 153 -18.31 1.71 -1.59
N SER A 154 -17.56 2.63 -2.21
CA SER A 154 -17.45 2.79 -3.67
C SER A 154 -16.18 2.18 -4.25
N PHE A 155 -15.42 1.39 -3.47
CA PHE A 155 -14.16 0.82 -3.95
C PHE A 155 -14.42 -0.09 -5.16
N PRO A 156 -13.77 0.15 -6.32
CA PRO A 156 -14.27 -0.38 -7.60
C PRO A 156 -14.02 -1.87 -7.81
N GLN A 157 -13.17 -2.50 -6.99
CA GLN A 157 -12.97 -3.95 -7.03
C GLN A 157 -14.03 -4.70 -6.23
N TYR A 158 -14.40 -4.17 -5.06
CA TYR A 158 -15.44 -4.66 -4.16
C TYR A 158 -15.81 -3.55 -3.17
N ALA A 159 -17.07 -3.44 -2.76
CA ALA A 159 -17.47 -2.49 -1.72
C ALA A 159 -17.03 -2.98 -0.34
N ILE A 160 -16.62 -2.06 0.54
CA ILE A 160 -16.28 -2.35 1.93
C ILE A 160 -17.34 -1.70 2.82
N CYS A 161 -17.94 -2.47 3.74
CA CYS A 161 -18.98 -1.94 4.61
C CYS A 161 -18.37 -1.06 5.72
N GLU A 162 -19.17 -0.15 6.26
CA GLU A 162 -18.71 0.82 7.27
C GLU A 162 -18.13 0.15 8.53
N GLU A 163 -18.73 -0.96 8.96
CA GLU A 163 -18.26 -1.71 10.13
C GLU A 163 -16.81 -2.21 9.94
N ASP A 164 -16.52 -2.82 8.78
CA ASP A 164 -15.16 -3.29 8.48
C ASP A 164 -14.18 -2.13 8.24
N VAL A 165 -14.65 -0.98 7.73
CA VAL A 165 -13.80 0.22 7.62
C VAL A 165 -13.37 0.70 9.00
N ARG A 166 -14.31 0.79 9.95
CA ARG A 166 -14.02 1.22 11.33
C ARG A 166 -13.07 0.24 12.01
N ALA A 167 -13.34 -1.06 11.89
CA ALA A 167 -12.47 -2.09 12.46
C ALA A 167 -11.06 -2.08 11.83
N ALA A 168 -10.95 -1.86 10.52
CA ALA A 168 -9.67 -1.73 9.83
C ALA A 168 -8.91 -0.46 10.25
N VAL A 169 -9.61 0.65 10.48
CA VAL A 169 -9.01 1.89 11.03
C VAL A 169 -8.44 1.64 12.43
N ASP A 170 -9.18 0.95 13.30
CA ASP A 170 -8.72 0.62 14.65
C ASP A 170 -7.49 -0.30 14.60
N ALA A 171 -7.51 -1.33 13.75
CA ALA A 171 -6.38 -2.23 13.55
C ALA A 171 -5.14 -1.49 13.02
N ALA A 172 -5.31 -0.69 11.95
CA ALA A 172 -4.24 0.12 11.37
C ALA A 172 -3.57 1.04 12.40
N ASN A 173 -4.37 1.73 13.20
CA ASN A 173 -3.90 2.61 14.26
C ASN A 173 -3.27 1.84 15.44
N GLY A 174 -3.72 0.61 15.68
CA GLY A 174 -3.11 -0.34 16.61
C GLY A 174 -1.67 -0.67 16.20
N PHE A 175 -1.47 -1.12 14.96
CA PHE A 175 -0.13 -1.47 14.45
C PHE A 175 0.85 -0.29 14.49
N VAL A 176 0.38 0.93 14.20
CA VAL A 176 1.22 2.14 14.32
C VAL A 176 1.66 2.37 15.77
N GLY A 177 0.75 2.18 16.74
CA GLY A 177 1.07 2.26 18.17
C GLY A 177 2.03 1.16 18.61
N GLU A 178 1.74 -0.09 18.26
CA GLU A 178 2.60 -1.24 18.58
C GLU A 178 4.00 -1.10 17.97
N ASN A 179 4.11 -0.56 16.75
CA ASN A 179 5.40 -0.29 16.14
C ASN A 179 6.19 0.78 16.90
N GLN A 180 5.53 1.82 17.42
CA GLN A 180 6.18 2.85 18.24
C GLN A 180 6.66 2.28 19.59
N ASP A 181 5.84 1.46 20.23
CA ASP A 181 6.16 0.82 21.52
C ASP A 181 7.26 -0.25 21.39
N HIS A 182 7.36 -0.88 20.22
CA HIS A 182 8.31 -1.94 19.92
C HIS A 182 9.31 -1.55 18.82
N PHE A 183 9.60 -0.25 18.69
CA PHE A 183 10.55 0.24 17.71
C PHE A 183 11.94 -0.35 17.95
N LEU A 184 12.58 -0.79 16.87
CA LEU A 184 13.94 -1.34 16.88
C LEU A 184 14.90 -0.33 16.27
N GLU A 185 15.83 0.19 17.09
CA GLU A 185 16.89 1.10 16.61
C GLU A 185 17.81 0.45 15.57
N GLU A 186 18.01 -0.86 15.68
CA GLU A 186 18.84 -1.64 14.78
C GLU A 186 18.11 -2.91 14.31
N LEU A 187 18.39 -3.31 13.07
CA LEU A 187 17.84 -4.55 12.49
C LEU A 187 18.45 -5.76 13.20
N PRO A 188 17.64 -6.64 13.84
CA PRO A 188 18.17 -7.82 14.49
C PRO A 188 18.67 -8.85 13.47
N THR A 189 19.36 -9.89 13.96
CA THR A 189 19.78 -11.01 13.12
C THR A 189 18.57 -11.69 12.47
N LEU A 190 18.58 -11.73 11.15
CA LEU A 190 17.53 -12.31 10.32
C LEU A 190 17.70 -13.82 10.16
N ALA A 191 16.58 -14.54 9.99
CA ALA A 191 16.55 -15.99 9.90
C ALA A 191 16.69 -16.52 8.46
N LEU A 192 16.23 -15.77 7.46
CA LEU A 192 16.13 -16.22 6.06
C LEU A 192 16.58 -15.14 5.05
N LEU A 193 16.15 -13.90 5.26
CA LEU A 193 16.45 -12.75 4.42
C LEU A 193 17.71 -12.03 4.94
N THR A 194 18.19 -11.04 4.19
CA THR A 194 19.39 -10.27 4.56
C THR A 194 19.08 -8.77 4.66
N PRO A 195 19.92 -7.96 5.35
CA PRO A 195 19.77 -6.52 5.33
C PRO A 195 19.80 -5.93 3.90
N GLU A 196 20.66 -6.46 3.04
CA GLU A 196 20.76 -6.03 1.63
C GLU A 196 19.47 -6.34 0.86
N PHE A 197 18.86 -7.51 1.11
CA PHE A 197 17.56 -7.83 0.55
C PHE A 197 16.53 -6.75 0.87
N PHE A 198 16.45 -6.33 2.14
CA PHE A 198 15.47 -5.33 2.58
C PHE A 198 15.78 -3.95 2.03
N ALA A 199 17.04 -3.50 2.06
CA ALA A 199 17.45 -2.24 1.49
C ALA A 199 17.09 -2.14 0.00
N GLU A 200 17.40 -3.17 -0.79
CA GLU A 200 17.09 -3.18 -2.22
C GLU A 200 15.60 -3.31 -2.51
N ALA A 201 14.86 -4.11 -1.72
CA ALA A 201 13.42 -4.28 -1.91
C ALA A 201 12.66 -3.00 -1.55
N PHE A 202 13.05 -2.35 -0.45
CA PHE A 202 12.47 -1.09 -0.01
C PHE A 202 12.71 0.02 -1.05
N ALA A 203 13.96 0.20 -1.49
CA ALA A 203 14.29 1.19 -2.52
C ALA A 203 13.60 0.91 -3.86
N ALA A 204 13.39 -0.36 -4.23
CA ALA A 204 12.68 -0.71 -5.46
C ALA A 204 11.17 -0.43 -5.36
N ALA A 205 10.55 -0.74 -4.21
CA ALA A 205 9.15 -0.45 -3.97
C ALA A 205 8.87 1.05 -3.94
N ASP A 206 9.67 1.80 -3.19
CA ASP A 206 9.60 3.26 -3.08
C ASP A 206 9.72 3.95 -4.45
N ARG A 207 10.74 3.57 -5.23
CA ARG A 207 10.92 4.07 -6.60
C ARG A 207 9.73 3.76 -7.51
N ALA A 208 9.24 2.52 -7.47
CA ALA A 208 8.15 2.12 -8.36
C ALA A 208 6.83 2.84 -8.02
N CYS A 209 6.53 3.02 -6.74
CA CYS A 209 5.37 3.77 -6.28
C CYS A 209 5.49 5.26 -6.61
N SER A 210 6.63 5.89 -6.31
CA SER A 210 6.86 7.32 -6.58
C SER A 210 6.80 7.63 -8.08
N GLU A 211 7.54 6.91 -8.93
CA GLU A 211 7.48 7.07 -10.39
C GLU A 211 6.05 6.83 -10.92
N GLY A 212 5.36 5.85 -10.35
CA GLY A 212 3.99 5.51 -10.69
C GLY A 212 3.01 6.64 -10.43
N LEU A 213 3.02 7.20 -9.22
CA LEU A 213 2.14 8.28 -8.78
C LEU A 213 2.49 9.61 -9.45
N LEU A 214 3.77 9.99 -9.51
CA LEU A 214 4.22 11.21 -10.20
C LEU A 214 3.84 11.17 -11.69
N GLY A 215 4.00 10.01 -12.34
CA GLY A 215 3.59 9.82 -13.72
C GLY A 215 2.07 9.92 -13.94
N LEU A 216 1.26 9.53 -12.95
CA LEU A 216 -0.19 9.73 -12.98
C LEU A 216 -0.56 11.20 -12.78
N ALA A 217 0.00 11.85 -11.76
CA ALA A 217 -0.23 13.26 -11.46
C ALA A 217 0.10 14.17 -12.67
N ALA A 218 1.25 13.93 -13.32
CA ALA A 218 1.64 14.65 -14.54
C ALA A 218 0.61 14.49 -15.67
N ARG A 219 0.05 13.28 -15.86
CA ARG A 219 -1.00 13.02 -16.87
C ARG A 219 -2.34 13.67 -16.51
N MET A 220 -2.65 13.82 -15.21
CA MET A 220 -3.86 14.49 -14.75
C MET A 220 -3.76 16.00 -14.99
N TRP A 221 -2.63 16.60 -14.66
CA TRP A 221 -2.38 18.03 -14.91
C TRP A 221 -2.36 18.38 -16.39
N ALA A 222 -1.76 17.54 -17.23
CA ALA A 222 -1.74 17.75 -18.68
C ALA A 222 -3.15 17.70 -19.33
N ARG A 223 -4.14 17.07 -18.67
CA ARG A 223 -5.53 16.98 -19.16
C ARG A 223 -6.42 18.11 -18.64
N LYS A 224 -6.03 18.85 -17.60
CA LYS A 224 -6.82 20.00 -17.14
C LYS A 224 -6.64 21.15 -18.14
N PRO A 225 -7.72 21.75 -18.68
CA PRO A 225 -7.59 22.95 -19.49
C PRO A 225 -6.98 24.08 -18.64
N PRO A 226 -6.21 25.01 -19.24
CA PRO A 226 -5.69 26.16 -18.51
C PRO A 226 -6.85 26.95 -17.89
N GLU A 227 -6.69 27.40 -16.65
CA GLU A 227 -7.67 28.29 -16.02
C GLU A 227 -7.91 29.51 -16.93
N PRO A 228 -9.17 29.92 -17.16
CA PRO A 228 -9.41 31.16 -17.86
C PRO A 228 -8.82 32.30 -17.03
N THR A 229 -7.82 32.97 -17.60
CA THR A 229 -7.22 34.18 -17.02
C THR A 229 -8.34 35.18 -16.74
N ARG A 230 -8.69 35.34 -15.46
CA ARG A 230 -9.52 36.47 -15.01
C ARG A 230 -8.67 37.73 -15.13
N GLY A 231 -8.70 38.35 -16.30
CA GLY A 231 -7.96 39.59 -16.53
C GLY A 231 -8.19 40.18 -17.90
N ALA A 232 -9.30 40.91 -18.05
CA ALA A 232 -9.39 42.21 -18.74
C ALA A 232 -10.86 42.50 -19.11
N ALA A 233 -11.62 43.02 -18.14
CA ALA A 233 -12.81 43.80 -18.43
C ALA A 233 -12.81 45.01 -17.48
N HIS A 234 -11.86 45.91 -17.72
CA HIS A 234 -11.91 47.31 -17.31
C HIS A 234 -11.56 48.14 -18.53
N GLY A 235 -12.51 48.96 -18.99
CA GLY A 235 -12.28 50.05 -19.93
C GLY A 235 -13.16 50.00 -21.18
N GLY A 236 -14.18 50.85 -21.23
CA GLY A 236 -14.99 51.14 -22.41
C GLY A 236 -16.43 51.51 -22.07
#